data_AF-F5YCS7-F1
#
_entry.id   AF-F5YCS7-F1
#
_cell.length_a   1.000
_cell.length_b   1.000
_cell.length_c   1.000
_cell.angle_alpha   90.00
_cell.angle_beta   90.00
_cell.angle_gamma   90.00
#
_symmetry.space_group_name_H-M   'P 1'
#
loop_
_entity.id
_entity.type
_entity.pdbx_description
1 polymer ?
#
loop_
_entity_poly.entity_id
_entity_poly.type
_entity_poly.pdbx_seq_one_letter_code
_entity_poly.pdbx_strand_id
1 'polypeptide(L)'
;MKKMLLIVAAVFLSATVFAGSARERTKRITFEFEGNQTTGYNWTYTMVPEGIVREVSAEYKKDKNASGRAGAGGRFVFMFEGLAQGETVLNFQYSRPWEGDAEPAKTEIHVLKVGANGKIFRQ
;
A
#
# COMPACT_ATOMS: atom_id res chain seq x y z
N MET A 1 21.90 -57.84 -20.25
CA MET A 1 21.72 -56.69 -21.16
C MET A 1 20.39 -56.01 -20.89
N LYS A 2 20.39 -54.88 -20.16
CA LYS A 2 19.28 -53.91 -20.09
C LYS A 2 19.86 -52.60 -19.52
N LYS A 3 20.26 -51.77 -20.48
CA LYS A 3 20.53 -50.32 -20.51
C LYS A 3 20.78 -49.60 -19.17
N MET A 4 22.03 -49.14 -19.06
CA MET A 4 22.55 -48.08 -18.21
C MET A 4 21.95 -46.72 -18.58
N LEU A 5 21.52 -45.94 -17.59
CA LEU A 5 21.45 -44.48 -17.69
C LEU A 5 21.82 -43.86 -16.33
N LEU A 6 22.96 -43.18 -16.32
CA LEU A 6 23.41 -42.27 -15.27
C LEU A 6 22.49 -41.06 -15.22
N ILE A 7 22.01 -40.67 -14.03
CA ILE A 7 21.59 -39.28 -13.78
C ILE A 7 22.40 -38.73 -12.60
N VAL A 8 23.13 -37.69 -12.96
CA VAL A 8 24.05 -36.82 -12.23
C VAL A 8 23.49 -36.32 -10.89
N ALA A 9 24.35 -36.33 -9.87
CA ALA A 9 24.17 -35.57 -8.65
C ALA A 9 24.25 -34.05 -8.93
N ALA A 10 23.25 -33.29 -8.52
CA ALA A 10 23.38 -31.86 -8.29
C ALA A 10 22.46 -31.45 -7.13
N VAL A 11 23.07 -31.32 -5.95
CA VAL A 11 22.53 -30.55 -4.84
C VAL A 11 22.43 -29.09 -5.30
N PHE A 12 21.24 -28.51 -5.30
CA PHE A 12 21.07 -27.07 -5.15
C PHE A 12 20.02 -26.81 -4.09
N LEU A 13 20.54 -26.57 -2.88
CA LEU A 13 19.89 -25.80 -1.83
C LEU A 13 19.52 -24.44 -2.43
N SER A 14 18.25 -24.20 -2.74
CA SER A 14 17.77 -22.85 -2.99
C SER A 14 16.90 -22.45 -1.81
N ALA A 15 17.48 -21.58 -0.99
CA ALA A 15 16.77 -20.89 0.07
C ALA A 15 15.56 -20.20 -0.57
N THR A 16 14.37 -20.43 -0.04
CA THR A 16 13.27 -19.50 -0.22
C THR A 16 13.74 -18.15 0.28
N VAL A 17 14.15 -17.29 -0.65
CA VAL A 17 14.34 -15.88 -0.37
C VAL A 17 12.94 -15.37 -0.06
N PHE A 18 12.59 -15.35 1.23
CA PHE A 18 11.68 -14.33 1.71
C PHE A 18 12.39 -13.02 1.38
N ALA A 19 11.99 -12.42 0.26
CA ALA A 19 12.20 -11.01 0.02
C ALA A 19 11.35 -10.29 1.07
N GLY A 20 11.83 -10.26 2.31
CA GLY A 20 11.47 -9.24 3.26
C GLY A 20 11.82 -7.94 2.55
N SER A 21 10.80 -7.29 2.01
CA SER A 21 10.86 -5.98 1.36
C SER A 21 11.87 -5.15 2.12
N ALA A 22 12.99 -4.84 1.48
CA ALA A 22 13.99 -3.94 2.02
C ALA A 22 13.24 -2.65 2.34
N ARG A 23 12.97 -2.40 3.63
CA ARG A 23 12.21 -1.26 4.17
C ARG A 23 12.42 -0.06 3.23
N GLU A 24 11.38 0.36 2.52
CA GLU A 24 11.51 1.43 1.52
C GLU A 24 12.08 2.68 2.20
N ARG A 25 13.33 3.04 1.87
CA ARG A 25 14.07 4.16 2.49
C ARG A 25 13.95 5.40 1.64
N THR A 26 12.72 5.79 1.36
CA THR A 26 12.38 6.91 0.51
C THR A 26 11.90 8.08 1.37
N LYS A 27 12.03 9.30 0.85
CA LYS A 27 11.38 10.47 1.47
C LYS A 27 9.87 10.45 1.28
N ARG A 28 9.37 9.56 0.41
CA ARG A 28 7.96 9.42 0.06
C ARG A 28 7.49 8.00 0.17
N ILE A 29 6.26 7.79 0.60
CA ILE A 29 5.63 6.47 0.65
C ILE A 29 4.29 6.52 -0.06
N THR A 30 3.93 5.43 -0.74
CA THR A 30 2.68 5.30 -1.47
C THR A 30 1.82 4.21 -0.84
N PHE A 31 0.54 4.50 -0.66
CA PHE A 31 -0.49 3.53 -0.31
C PHE A 31 -1.46 3.38 -1.46
N GLU A 32 -1.79 2.14 -1.80
CA GLU A 32 -2.76 1.83 -2.84
C GLU A 32 -3.84 0.94 -2.26
N PHE A 33 -5.10 1.37 -2.40
CA PHE A 33 -6.25 0.61 -1.93
C PHE A 33 -7.21 0.37 -3.08
N GLU A 34 -7.64 -0.87 -3.25
CA GLU A 34 -8.70 -1.21 -4.19
C GLU A 34 -10.02 -0.58 -3.75
N GLY A 35 -10.81 -0.12 -4.72
CA GLY A 35 -12.13 0.41 -4.47
C GLY A 35 -12.88 0.73 -5.76
N ASN A 36 -14.10 1.22 -5.61
CA ASN A 36 -14.93 1.58 -6.74
C ASN A 36 -15.68 2.89 -6.48
N GLN A 37 -15.09 4.00 -6.93
CA GLN A 37 -15.68 5.33 -6.75
C GLN A 37 -17.06 5.48 -7.40
N THR A 38 -17.42 4.63 -8.38
CA THR A 38 -18.75 4.68 -9.04
C THR A 38 -19.89 4.22 -8.15
N THR A 39 -19.57 3.53 -7.04
CA THR A 39 -20.54 3.08 -6.04
C THR A 39 -20.78 4.11 -4.93
N GLY A 40 -20.08 5.25 -5.00
CA GLY A 40 -20.12 6.30 -3.99
C GLY A 40 -19.15 6.13 -2.81
N TYR A 41 -18.50 4.98 -2.70
CA TYR A 41 -17.48 4.76 -1.68
C TYR A 41 -16.17 5.45 -2.05
N ASN A 42 -15.49 5.97 -1.04
CA ASN A 42 -14.21 6.63 -1.13
C ASN A 42 -13.27 6.16 -0.01
N TRP A 43 -11.96 6.17 -0.27
CA TRP A 43 -10.97 6.07 0.79
C TRP A 43 -10.65 7.47 1.31
N THR A 44 -10.65 7.63 2.63
CA THR A 44 -10.20 8.83 3.33
C THR A 44 -9.23 8.43 4.43
N TYR A 45 -8.52 9.38 5.03
CA TYR A 45 -7.65 9.06 6.16
C TYR A 45 -7.62 10.17 7.20
N THR A 46 -7.23 9.78 8.40
CA THR A 46 -6.79 10.69 9.47
C THR A 46 -5.32 10.41 9.80
N MET A 47 -4.61 11.40 10.34
CA MET A 47 -3.24 11.23 10.80
C MET A 47 -3.07 11.73 12.23
N VAL A 48 -2.40 10.96 13.09
CA VAL A 48 -2.18 11.34 14.48
C VAL A 48 -0.79 10.87 14.96
N PRO A 49 0.06 11.76 15.50
CA PRO A 49 -0.03 13.22 15.42
C PRO A 49 0.12 13.74 13.97
N GLU A 50 -0.43 14.92 13.71
CA GLU A 50 -0.24 15.64 12.45
C GLU A 50 1.19 16.23 12.34
N GLY A 51 1.58 16.63 11.12
CA GLY A 51 2.84 17.36 10.87
C GLY A 51 4.11 16.50 10.77
N ILE A 52 4.02 15.20 10.99
CA ILE A 52 5.14 14.25 10.81
C ILE A 52 5.32 13.90 9.33
N VAL A 53 4.22 13.69 8.62
CA VAL A 53 4.17 13.52 7.17
C VAL A 53 3.17 14.50 6.56
N ARG A 54 3.28 14.73 5.27
CA ARG A 54 2.36 15.55 4.47
C ARG A 54 1.87 14.75 3.27
N GLU A 55 0.59 14.84 2.94
CA GLU A 55 0.09 14.34 1.66
C GLU A 55 0.67 15.14 0.50
N VAL A 56 1.23 14.43 -0.48
CA VAL A 56 1.69 14.98 -1.75
C VAL A 56 0.62 14.81 -2.82
N SER A 57 -0.11 13.69 -2.81
CA SER A 57 -1.25 13.48 -3.71
C SER A 57 -2.23 12.42 -3.18
N ALA A 58 -3.49 12.53 -3.61
CA ALA A 58 -4.53 11.52 -3.47
C ALA A 58 -5.27 11.41 -4.81
N GLU A 59 -5.15 10.26 -5.48
CA GLU A 59 -5.66 10.05 -6.84
C GLU A 59 -6.47 8.77 -6.94
N TYR A 60 -7.52 8.76 -7.76
CA TYR A 60 -8.18 7.51 -8.17
C TYR A 60 -7.75 7.11 -9.58
N LYS A 61 -7.26 5.88 -9.71
CA LYS A 61 -6.82 5.28 -10.98
C LYS A 61 -7.73 4.11 -11.33
N LYS A 62 -8.48 4.25 -12.42
CA LYS A 62 -9.27 3.14 -12.99
C LYS A 62 -8.33 2.00 -13.39
N ASP A 63 -8.79 0.76 -13.25
CA ASP A 63 -8.00 -0.39 -13.68
C ASP A 63 -7.76 -0.37 -15.20
N LYS A 64 -6.58 -0.82 -15.64
CA LYS A 64 -6.19 -0.76 -17.07
C LYS A 64 -7.15 -1.53 -17.98
N ASN A 65 -7.76 -2.59 -17.46
CA ASN A 65 -8.72 -3.42 -18.19
C ASN A 65 -10.16 -2.86 -18.15
N ALA A 66 -10.37 -1.71 -17.49
CA ALA A 66 -11.66 -1.05 -17.35
C ALA A 66 -11.99 -0.08 -18.49
N SER A 67 -11.09 0.10 -19.47
CA SER A 67 -11.34 1.02 -20.59
C SER A 67 -12.65 0.63 -21.31
N GLY A 68 -13.60 1.56 -21.37
CA GLY A 68 -14.93 1.34 -21.97
C GLY A 68 -15.93 0.56 -21.11
N ARG A 69 -15.59 0.13 -19.89
CA ARG A 69 -16.52 -0.57 -18.99
C ARG A 69 -17.08 0.37 -17.93
N ALA A 70 -18.37 0.72 -18.05
CA ALA A 70 -19.07 1.49 -17.03
C ALA A 70 -19.11 0.71 -15.69
N GLY A 71 -18.92 1.43 -14.58
CA GLY A 71 -18.99 0.84 -13.23
C GLY A 71 -17.75 0.06 -12.78
N ALA A 72 -16.71 -0.06 -13.61
CA ALA A 72 -15.49 -0.75 -13.23
C ALA A 72 -14.72 -0.01 -12.11
N GLY A 73 -14.17 -0.82 -11.19
CA GLY A 73 -13.37 -0.34 -10.07
C GLY A 73 -11.99 0.18 -10.47
N GLY A 74 -11.16 0.40 -9.46
CA GLY A 74 -9.82 0.92 -9.59
C GLY A 74 -9.13 0.97 -8.25
N ARG A 75 -8.12 1.82 -8.16
CA ARG A 75 -7.31 2.02 -6.96
C ARG A 75 -7.25 3.48 -6.55
N PHE A 76 -7.37 3.71 -5.26
CA PHE A 76 -7.07 4.98 -4.62
C PHE A 76 -5.59 4.96 -4.23
N VAL A 77 -4.85 5.98 -4.67
CA VAL A 77 -3.40 6.09 -4.53
C VAL A 77 -3.10 7.33 -3.72
N PHE A 78 -2.57 7.14 -2.52
CA PHE A 78 -2.14 8.21 -1.63
C PHE A 78 -0.63 8.23 -1.55
N MET A 79 -0.02 9.40 -1.72
CA MET A 79 1.41 9.59 -1.58
C MET A 79 1.70 10.57 -0.44
N PHE A 80 2.57 10.19 0.47
CA PHE A 80 3.00 11.02 1.59
C PHE A 80 4.50 11.30 1.52
N GLU A 81 4.92 12.44 2.07
CA GLU A 81 6.32 12.83 2.22
C GLU A 81 6.65 13.09 3.69
N GLY A 82 7.84 12.66 4.12
CA GLY A 82 8.32 12.89 5.48
C GLY A 82 8.65 14.36 5.69
N LEU A 83 8.05 14.98 6.71
CA LEU A 83 8.18 16.41 7.00
C LEU A 83 9.03 16.67 8.24
N ALA A 84 8.75 15.96 9.33
CA ALA A 84 9.44 16.12 10.60
C ALA A 84 9.79 14.76 11.20
N GLN A 85 10.90 14.70 11.93
CA GLN A 85 11.26 13.48 12.67
C GLN A 85 10.17 13.17 13.70
N GLY A 86 9.75 11.90 13.75
CA GLY A 86 8.73 11.46 14.69
C GLY A 86 8.02 10.22 14.22
N GLU A 87 6.88 9.93 14.83
CA GLU A 87 5.99 8.84 14.46
C GLU A 87 4.58 9.37 14.30
N THR A 88 3.86 8.86 13.30
CA THR A 88 2.46 9.17 13.04
C THR A 88 1.72 7.92 12.59
N VAL A 89 0.46 7.84 12.96
CA VAL A 89 -0.46 6.77 12.58
C VAL A 89 -1.40 7.31 11.52
N LEU A 90 -1.40 6.69 10.35
CA LEU A 90 -2.40 6.90 9.31
C LEU A 90 -3.52 5.87 9.50
N ASN A 91 -4.74 6.34 9.65
CA ASN A 91 -5.93 5.50 9.70
C ASN A 91 -6.80 5.78 8.47
N PHE A 92 -6.80 4.84 7.52
CA PHE A 92 -7.57 4.90 6.29
C PHE A 92 -8.93 4.24 6.46
N GLN A 93 -9.98 4.85 5.91
CA GLN A 93 -11.36 4.36 6.00
C GLN A 93 -12.02 4.39 4.62
N TYR A 94 -12.72 3.29 4.30
CA TYR A 94 -13.51 3.15 3.07
C TYR A 94 -14.98 3.29 3.38
N SER A 95 -15.58 4.43 3.05
CA SER A 95 -16.96 4.75 3.40
C SER A 95 -17.60 5.67 2.36
N ARG A 96 -18.91 5.91 2.50
CA ARG A 96 -19.63 6.92 1.73
C ARG A 96 -19.71 8.21 2.55
N PRO A 97 -19.22 9.35 2.03
CA PRO A 97 -19.18 10.60 2.80
C PRO A 97 -20.54 11.10 3.31
N TRP A 98 -21.66 10.68 2.69
CA TRP A 98 -23.01 11.09 3.06
C TRP A 98 -23.72 10.14 4.03
N GLU A 99 -23.11 9.00 4.40
CA GLU A 99 -23.70 8.05 5.35
C GLU A 99 -23.40 8.43 6.82
N GLY A 100 -22.76 9.57 7.06
CA GLY A 100 -22.54 10.13 8.41
C GLY A 100 -21.69 9.21 9.28
N ASP A 101 -22.23 8.83 10.44
CA ASP A 101 -21.56 7.99 11.46
C ASP A 101 -21.63 6.48 11.17
N ALA A 102 -22.02 6.08 9.94
CA ALA A 102 -21.99 4.68 9.55
C ALA A 102 -20.57 4.10 9.64
N GLU A 103 -20.46 2.84 10.11
CA GLU A 103 -19.18 2.16 10.18
C GLU A 103 -18.54 2.05 8.78
N PRO A 104 -17.24 2.34 8.63
CA PRO A 104 -16.55 2.16 7.37
C PRO A 104 -16.59 0.70 6.91
N ALA A 105 -16.84 0.48 5.62
CA ALA A 105 -16.84 -0.86 5.05
C ALA A 105 -15.45 -1.53 5.12
N LYS A 106 -14.37 -0.74 5.16
CA LYS A 106 -13.00 -1.20 5.40
C LYS A 106 -12.22 -0.14 6.18
N THR A 107 -11.25 -0.60 6.97
CA THR A 107 -10.30 0.25 7.69
C THR A 107 -8.90 -0.32 7.56
N GLU A 108 -7.90 0.52 7.35
CA GLU A 108 -6.48 0.15 7.23
C GLU A 108 -5.62 1.10 8.07
N ILE A 109 -4.84 0.56 9.01
CA ILE A 109 -4.02 1.37 9.94
C ILE A 109 -2.53 1.14 9.65
N HIS A 110 -1.78 2.24 9.48
CA HIS A 110 -0.37 2.20 9.15
C HIS A 110 0.43 3.16 10.02
N VAL A 111 1.43 2.61 10.72
CA VAL A 111 2.36 3.41 11.53
C VAL A 111 3.57 3.79 10.70
N LEU A 112 3.84 5.09 10.61
CA LEU A 112 4.96 5.67 9.89
C LEU A 112 5.92 6.33 10.87
N LYS A 113 7.20 5.97 10.78
CA LYS A 113 8.28 6.65 11.48
C LYS A 113 9.08 7.46 10.48
N VAL A 114 9.35 8.73 10.79
CA VAL A 114 10.20 9.61 9.99
C VAL A 114 11.50 9.85 10.74
N GLY A 115 12.63 9.56 10.09
CA GLY A 115 13.96 9.83 10.64
C GLY A 115 14.36 11.30 10.49
N ALA A 116 15.40 11.73 11.20
CA ALA A 116 15.98 13.08 11.10
C ALA A 116 16.39 13.49 9.67
N ASN A 117 16.60 12.52 8.78
CA ASN A 117 16.92 12.72 7.36
C ASN A 117 15.68 12.80 6.44
N GLY A 118 14.47 12.84 7.01
CA GLY A 118 13.20 12.87 6.29
C GLY A 118 12.81 11.55 5.62
N LYS A 119 13.55 10.45 5.87
CA LYS A 119 13.17 9.13 5.35
C LYS A 119 12.05 8.52 6.17
N ILE A 120 11.07 7.95 5.47
CA ILE A 120 9.95 7.26 6.07
C ILE A 120 10.32 5.79 6.28
N PHE A 121 9.85 5.21 7.38
CA PHE A 121 9.95 3.80 7.72
C PHE A 121 8.56 3.31 8.12
N ARG A 122 8.02 2.34 7.39
CA ARG A 122 6.83 1.61 7.83
C ARG A 122 7.23 0.67 8.98
N GLN A 123 6.46 0.70 10.07
CA GLN A 123 6.65 -0.23 11.18
C GLN A 123 6.06 -1.59 10.85
#